data_AF-A0AAJ2WL43-F1
#
_entry.id   AF-A0AAJ2WL43-F1
#
_cell.length_a   1.000
_cell.length_b   1.000
_cell.length_c   1.000
_cell.angle_alpha   90.00
_cell.angle_beta   90.00
_cell.angle_gamma   90.00
#
_symmetry.space_group_name_H-M   'P 1'
#
loop_
_entity.id
_entity.type
_entity.pdbx_description
1 polymer ?
#
loop_
_entity_poly.entity_id
_entity_poly.type
_entity_poly.pdbx_seq_one_letter_code
_entity_poly.pdbx_strand_id
1 'polypeptide(L)'
;MNQSHRHRRGAHTGPLDESRWRCRAEANEKWPEKMDVVERTEEIEVLTVCKEGETCDVDGKYKKMLMPKTERYTVDVNANGNHEYFMGCMGGAGWIQKTIWFGRR
;
A
#
# COMPACT_ATOMS: atom_id res chain seq x y z
N MET A 1 -33.04 -44.18 10.50
CA MET A 1 -32.42 -43.25 11.48
C MET A 1 -31.22 -42.60 10.82
N ASN A 2 -31.29 -41.29 10.60
CA ASN A 2 -30.39 -40.52 9.74
C ASN A 2 -28.95 -40.50 10.25
N GLN A 3 -28.01 -40.76 9.33
CA GLN A 3 -26.58 -40.62 9.54
C GLN A 3 -26.24 -39.13 9.66
N SER A 4 -25.82 -38.72 10.85
CA SER A 4 -25.38 -37.35 11.12
C SER A 4 -24.00 -37.14 10.51
N HIS A 5 -23.95 -36.39 9.40
CA HIS A 5 -22.72 -35.97 8.75
C HIS A 5 -21.88 -35.11 9.71
N ARG A 6 -20.77 -35.66 10.20
CA ARG A 6 -19.71 -34.89 10.85
C ARG A 6 -19.09 -33.94 9.83
N HIS A 7 -19.49 -32.68 9.84
CA HIS A 7 -18.68 -31.62 9.27
C HIS A 7 -17.42 -31.47 10.13
N ARG A 8 -16.31 -32.06 9.67
CA ARG A 8 -14.96 -31.61 10.05
C ARG A 8 -14.80 -30.19 9.55
N ARG A 9 -15.17 -29.20 10.36
CA ARG A 9 -14.70 -27.81 10.18
C ARG A 9 -13.22 -27.81 10.54
N GLY A 10 -12.39 -27.44 9.58
CA GLY A 10 -10.95 -27.36 9.73
C GLY A 10 -10.58 -26.50 10.93
N ALA A 11 -9.56 -26.93 11.66
CA ALA A 11 -9.08 -26.32 12.87
C ALA A 11 -8.53 -24.91 12.60
N HIS A 12 -9.33 -23.88 12.86
CA HIS A 12 -8.81 -22.57 13.24
C HIS A 12 -8.43 -22.65 14.73
N THR A 13 -7.15 -22.70 15.00
CA THR A 13 -6.55 -23.01 16.31
C THR A 13 -6.55 -21.82 17.28
N GLY A 14 -7.68 -21.11 17.38
CA GLY A 14 -7.93 -20.10 18.41
C GLY A 14 -8.84 -18.95 17.95
N PRO A 15 -9.44 -18.17 18.88
CA PRO A 15 -10.32 -17.04 18.55
C PRO A 15 -9.70 -15.98 17.64
N LEU A 16 -8.36 -15.83 17.69
CA LEU A 16 -7.60 -14.91 16.85
C LEU A 16 -7.57 -15.36 15.39
N ASP A 17 -7.34 -16.65 15.14
CA ASP A 17 -7.24 -17.20 13.77
C ASP A 17 -8.60 -17.17 13.07
N GLU A 18 -9.65 -17.47 13.81
CA GLU A 18 -11.04 -17.36 13.32
C GLU A 18 -11.39 -15.90 13.00
N SER A 19 -11.07 -14.97 13.90
CA SER A 19 -11.30 -13.54 13.66
C SER A 19 -10.49 -13.03 12.48
N ARG A 20 -9.24 -13.44 12.34
CA ARG A 20 -8.38 -13.07 11.20
C ARG A 20 -8.95 -13.53 9.87
N TRP A 21 -9.45 -14.77 9.80
CA TRP A 21 -10.07 -15.29 8.59
C TRP A 21 -11.36 -14.53 8.26
N ARG A 22 -12.26 -14.37 9.24
CA ARG A 22 -13.54 -13.65 9.07
C ARG A 22 -13.31 -12.21 8.63
N CYS A 23 -12.48 -11.47 9.36
CA CYS A 23 -12.19 -10.06 9.05
C CYS A 23 -11.55 -9.89 7.67
N ARG A 24 -10.74 -10.85 7.21
CA ARG A 24 -10.16 -10.83 5.86
C ARG A 24 -11.21 -11.11 4.79
N ALA A 25 -12.11 -12.05 5.02
CA ALA A 25 -13.21 -12.34 4.11
C ALA A 25 -14.12 -11.10 3.94
N GLU A 26 -14.54 -10.49 5.05
CA GLU A 26 -15.38 -9.28 5.04
C GLU A 26 -14.65 -8.07 4.38
N ALA A 27 -13.35 -7.90 4.65
CA ALA A 27 -12.55 -6.85 4.01
C ALA A 27 -12.48 -7.04 2.49
N ASN A 28 -12.24 -8.26 2.02
CA ASN A 28 -12.16 -8.57 0.59
C ASN A 28 -13.51 -8.49 -0.12
N GLU A 29 -14.61 -8.79 0.57
CA GLU A 29 -15.96 -8.61 0.03
C GLU A 29 -16.30 -7.13 -0.15
N LYS A 30 -15.97 -6.30 0.84
CA LYS A 30 -16.26 -4.86 0.83
C LYS A 30 -15.30 -4.06 -0.05
N TRP A 31 -14.02 -4.44 -0.03
CA TRP A 31 -12.91 -3.80 -0.71
C TRP A 31 -12.14 -4.85 -1.52
N PRO A 32 -12.73 -5.37 -2.61
CA PRO A 32 -12.04 -6.32 -3.47
C PRO A 32 -10.82 -5.66 -4.10
N GLU A 33 -9.79 -6.47 -4.37
CA GLU A 33 -8.59 -6.03 -5.07
C GLU A 33 -8.97 -5.33 -6.37
N LYS A 34 -8.49 -4.08 -6.53
CA LYS A 34 -8.77 -3.28 -7.71
C LYS A 34 -7.49 -2.61 -8.17
N MET A 35 -6.85 -3.22 -9.16
CA MET A 35 -5.66 -2.67 -9.80
C MET A 35 -6.07 -1.52 -10.73
N ASP A 36 -5.44 -0.37 -10.54
CA ASP A 36 -5.58 0.79 -11.43
C ASP A 36 -4.21 1.39 -11.74
N VAL A 37 -4.12 2.17 -12.82
CA VAL A 37 -2.91 2.87 -13.20
C VAL A 37 -2.99 4.29 -12.65
N VAL A 38 -2.11 4.60 -11.70
CA VAL A 38 -1.98 5.93 -11.13
C VAL A 38 -0.77 6.63 -11.75
N GLU A 39 -0.97 7.89 -12.10
CA GLU A 39 0.05 8.76 -12.65
C GLU A 39 0.56 9.70 -11.54
N ARG A 40 1.87 9.76 -11.38
CA ARG A 40 2.54 10.70 -10.46
C ARG A 40 3.50 11.56 -11.25
N THR A 41 3.34 12.87 -11.12
CA THR A 41 4.27 13.84 -11.70
C THR A 41 5.10 14.44 -10.58
N GLU A 42 6.42 14.40 -10.73
CA GLU A 42 7.36 15.06 -9.83
C GLU A 42 8.33 15.94 -10.62
N GLU A 43 8.75 17.05 -10.03
CA GLU A 43 9.77 17.91 -10.64
C GLU A 43 11.15 17.29 -10.37
N ILE A 44 11.90 17.05 -11.44
CA ILE A 44 13.27 16.57 -11.36
C ILE A 44 14.22 17.62 -11.92
N GLU A 45 15.41 17.72 -11.34
CA GLU A 45 16.49 18.49 -11.93
C GLU A 45 17.12 17.70 -13.07
N VAL A 46 17.16 18.30 -14.26
CA VAL A 46 17.89 17.76 -15.42
C VAL A 46 18.99 18.72 -15.84
N LEU A 47 20.10 18.16 -16.30
CA LEU A 47 21.19 18.93 -16.90
C LEU A 47 20.93 19.08 -18.40
N THR A 48 20.96 20.32 -18.86
CA THR A 48 20.80 20.63 -20.28
C THR A 48 21.98 21.44 -20.76
N VAL A 49 22.38 21.20 -22.02
CA VAL A 49 23.48 21.93 -22.65
C VAL A 49 23.06 23.39 -22.82
N CYS A 50 23.91 24.32 -22.40
CA CYS A 50 23.67 25.73 -22.61
C CYS A 50 23.69 26.09 -24.09
N LYS A 51 22.87 27.06 -24.48
CA LYS A 51 23.02 27.72 -25.77
C LYS A 51 24.11 28.80 -25.69
N GLU A 52 24.66 29.16 -26.85
CA GLU A 52 25.66 30.21 -26.94
C GLU A 52 25.10 31.53 -26.39
N GLY A 53 25.83 32.16 -25.45
CA GLY A 53 25.41 33.38 -24.78
C GLY A 53 24.57 33.19 -23.50
N GLU A 54 24.26 31.95 -23.08
CA GLU A 54 23.62 31.68 -21.80
C GLU A 54 24.65 31.52 -20.66
N THR A 55 24.27 31.90 -19.44
CA THR A 55 25.04 31.60 -18.24
C THR A 55 24.85 30.13 -17.85
N CYS A 56 25.95 29.39 -17.71
CA CYS A 56 25.96 27.99 -17.32
C CYS A 56 26.31 27.81 -15.84
N ASP A 57 25.63 26.89 -15.18
CA ASP A 57 25.79 26.63 -13.74
C ASP A 57 26.80 25.52 -13.44
N VAL A 58 26.94 24.55 -14.36
CA VAL A 58 27.75 23.34 -14.17
C VAL A 58 28.81 23.23 -15.26
N ASP A 59 30.08 23.20 -14.84
CA ASP A 59 31.28 23.05 -15.68
C ASP A 59 31.37 24.03 -16.86
N GLY A 60 30.66 25.15 -16.79
CA GLY A 60 30.57 26.15 -17.87
C GLY A 60 29.86 25.66 -19.14
N LYS A 61 29.19 24.49 -19.09
CA LYS A 61 28.58 23.83 -20.26
C LYS A 61 27.11 23.49 -20.10
N TYR A 62 26.68 23.26 -18.86
CA TYR A 62 25.32 22.82 -18.56
C TYR A 62 24.63 23.78 -17.62
N LYS A 63 23.32 23.88 -17.76
CA LYS A 63 22.43 24.54 -16.81
C LYS A 63 21.46 23.53 -16.22
N LYS A 64 21.09 23.74 -14.97
CA LYS A 64 20.07 22.93 -14.29
C LYS A 64 18.69 23.47 -14.65
N MET A 65 17.79 22.59 -15.07
CA MET A 65 16.39 22.92 -15.28
C MET A 65 15.51 21.97 -14.51
N LEU A 66 14.46 22.48 -13.89
CA LEU A 66 13.39 21.66 -13.33
C LEU A 66 12.48 21.24 -14.49
N MET A 67 12.30 19.94 -14.65
CA MET A 67 11.38 19.37 -15.63
C MET A 67 10.41 18.42 -14.94
N PRO A 68 9.12 18.47 -15.29
CA PRO A 68 8.17 17.49 -14.78
C PRO A 68 8.51 16.11 -15.38
N LYS A 69 8.69 15.12 -14.52
CA LYS A 69 8.75 13.72 -14.88
C LYS A 69 7.47 13.05 -14.42
N THR A 70 6.78 12.45 -15.37
CA THR A 70 5.56 11.71 -15.14
C THR A 70 5.88 10.21 -15.13
N GLU A 71 5.57 9.54 -14.03
CA GLU A 71 5.68 8.10 -13.87
C GLU A 71 4.29 7.48 -13.69
N ARG A 72 4.10 6.28 -14.26
CA ARG A 72 2.86 5.51 -14.17
C ARG A 72 3.10 4.23 -13.41
N TYR A 73 2.31 3.99 -12.38
CA TYR A 73 2.41 2.79 -11.54
C TYR A 73 1.06 2.10 -11.46
N THR A 74 1.08 0.76 -11.48
CA THR A 74 -0.09 -0.03 -11.16
C THR A 74 -0.17 -0.19 -9.64
N VAL A 75 -1.29 0.19 -9.05
CA VAL A 75 -1.53 0.10 -7.60
C VAL A 75 -2.91 -0.49 -7.34
N ASP A 76 -3.05 -1.22 -6.23
CA ASP A 76 -4.38 -1.59 -5.73
C ASP A 76 -4.98 -0.38 -5.01
N VAL A 77 -5.95 0.27 -5.66
CA VAL A 77 -6.58 1.50 -5.14
C VAL A 77 -7.43 1.22 -3.90
N ASN A 78 -7.82 -0.03 -3.68
CA ASN A 78 -8.60 -0.45 -2.53
C ASN A 78 -7.74 -0.95 -1.37
N ALA A 79 -6.42 -1.09 -1.55
CA ALA A 79 -5.53 -1.66 -0.55
C ALA A 79 -5.63 -0.95 0.81
N ASN A 80 -5.70 0.38 0.81
CA ASN A 80 -5.81 1.14 2.05
C ASN A 80 -7.16 0.91 2.75
N GLY A 81 -8.28 1.00 2.02
CA GLY A 81 -9.62 0.76 2.58
C GLY A 81 -9.81 -0.68 3.07
N ASN A 82 -9.27 -1.65 2.33
CA ASN A 82 -9.23 -3.06 2.73
C ASN A 82 -8.45 -3.23 4.05
N HIS A 83 -7.26 -2.63 4.13
CA HIS A 83 -6.42 -2.70 5.31
C HIS A 83 -7.09 -2.04 6.52
N GLU A 84 -7.59 -0.81 6.39
CA GLU A 84 -8.27 -0.10 7.48
C GLU A 84 -9.47 -0.87 8.01
N TYR A 85 -10.30 -1.42 7.11
CA TYR A 85 -11.44 -2.23 7.50
C TYR A 85 -11.01 -3.51 8.23
N PHE A 86 -10.03 -4.23 7.68
CA PHE A 86 -9.47 -5.43 8.31
C PHE A 86 -8.96 -5.13 9.73
N MET A 87 -8.19 -4.05 9.90
CA MET A 87 -7.63 -3.64 11.19
C MET A 87 -8.72 -3.23 12.18
N GLY A 88 -9.75 -2.52 11.73
CA GLY A 88 -10.92 -2.18 12.54
C GLY A 88 -11.69 -3.42 13.03
N CYS A 89 -11.93 -4.39 12.13
CA CYS A 89 -12.56 -5.65 12.49
C CYS A 89 -11.73 -6.45 13.50
N MET A 90 -10.41 -6.54 13.28
CA MET A 90 -9.50 -7.21 14.22
C MET A 90 -9.49 -6.51 15.58
N GLY A 91 -9.47 -5.18 15.61
CA GLY A 91 -9.59 -4.38 16.83
C GLY A 91 -10.89 -4.66 17.59
N GLY A 92 -12.02 -4.71 16.89
CA GLY A 92 -13.31 -5.11 17.47
C GLY A 92 -13.34 -6.54 18.01
N ALA A 93 -12.52 -7.43 17.44
CA ALA A 93 -12.31 -8.79 17.94
C ALA A 93 -11.31 -8.89 19.11
N GLY A 94 -10.84 -7.76 19.64
CA GLY A 94 -9.93 -7.70 20.79
C GLY A 94 -8.45 -7.82 20.43
N TRP A 95 -8.09 -7.76 19.15
CA TRP A 95 -6.69 -7.69 18.74
C TRP A 95 -6.14 -6.28 18.95
N ILE A 96 -5.05 -6.17 19.72
CA ILE A 96 -4.37 -4.90 19.99
C ILE A 96 -3.01 -4.92 19.31
N GLN A 97 -2.83 -4.07 18.30
CA GLN A 97 -1.53 -3.83 17.71
C GLN A 97 -0.67 -3.04 18.69
N LYS A 98 0.45 -3.61 19.14
CA LYS A 98 1.46 -2.87 19.91
C LYS A 98 2.43 -2.19 18.94
N THR A 99 2.39 -0.87 18.86
CA THR A 99 3.43 -0.10 18.19
C THR A 99 4.65 -0.02 19.10
N ILE A 100 5.71 -0.77 18.77
CA ILE A 100 6.99 -0.65 19.49
C ILE A 100 7.79 0.46 18.80
N TRP A 101 7.95 1.59 19.47
CA TRP A 101 8.87 2.64 19.05
C TRP A 101 10.29 2.27 19.50
N PHE A 102 11.13 1.82 18.56
CA PHE A 102 12.57 1.77 18.82
C PHE A 102 13.10 3.20 18.73
N GLY A 103 13.19 3.89 19.88
CA GLY A 103 13.88 5.15 19.97
C GLY A 103 15.35 4.95 19.60
N ARG A 104 15.79 5.52 18.47
CA ARG A 104 17.22 5.69 18.18
C ARG A 104 17.82 6.54 19.31
N ARG A 105 18.75 5.96 20.04
CA ARG A 105 19.68 6.67 20.92
C ARG A 105 21.07 6.53 20.31
#